data_AF-A0A9W7WTY2-F1
#
_entry.id   AF-A0A9W7WTY2-F1
#
_cell.length_a   1.000
_cell.length_b   1.000
_cell.length_c   1.000
_cell.angle_alpha   90.00
_cell.angle_beta   90.00
_cell.angle_gamma   90.00
#
_symmetry.space_group_name_H-M   'P 1'
#
loop_
_entity.id
_entity.type
_entity.pdbx_description
1 polymer ?
#
loop_
_entity_poly.entity_id
_entity_poly.type
_entity_poly.pdbx_seq_one_letter_code
_entity_poly.pdbx_strand_id
1 'polypeptide(L)'
;MNVQMCYLHVYRMVAYNVYRYRQHIIFTFSVLKVNMHKKVMFFPGKVKVVFRKGPLGYLLQEPTDEARLIKNNPSLQDKSALMKEDLVRQNALTVVRQRGGDASDKKEVLGEYILQFGKYKDKSFRWLLENDMGYTIYLMKTLHQEEAAGDFMAEGHSKTNLVSFVRYAHSFQEIESLLSYVSRTPAAPAASSEDEQLVGFGARAKSTWQNIWKCRSDGYASFVLGASCVQGTRMHKLQQYLRKKQQQQEELICMPVS
;
A
#
# COMPACT_ATOMS: atom_id res chain seq x y z
N MET A 1 80.90 -34.27 11.72
CA MET A 1 79.68 -33.42 11.83
C MET A 1 78.68 -33.89 10.78
N ASN A 2 77.46 -34.21 11.20
CA ASN A 2 76.63 -35.25 10.59
C ASN A 2 75.67 -34.68 9.52
N VAL A 3 76.09 -34.68 8.25
CA VAL A 3 75.35 -34.17 7.08
C VAL A 3 73.95 -34.82 6.94
N GLN A 4 73.80 -36.03 7.46
CA GLN A 4 72.54 -36.79 7.46
C GLN A 4 71.45 -36.18 8.36
N MET A 5 71.83 -35.49 9.44
CA MET A 5 70.88 -34.84 10.35
C MET A 5 70.31 -33.53 9.76
N CYS A 6 71.10 -32.81 8.97
CA CYS A 6 70.64 -31.61 8.26
C CYS A 6 69.58 -31.94 7.19
N TYR A 7 69.79 -33.03 6.43
CA TYR A 7 68.82 -33.48 5.43
C TYR A 7 67.47 -33.86 6.05
N LEU A 8 67.49 -34.59 7.17
CA LEU A 8 66.26 -35.00 7.86
C LEU A 8 65.46 -33.81 8.40
N HIS A 9 66.14 -32.75 8.85
CA HIS A 9 65.51 -31.55 9.37
C HIS A 9 64.87 -30.71 8.26
N VAL A 10 65.55 -30.54 7.12
CA VAL A 10 65.00 -29.84 5.95
C VAL A 10 63.81 -30.60 5.38
N TYR A 11 63.87 -31.93 5.30
CA TYR A 11 62.74 -32.75 4.81
C TYR A 11 61.51 -32.65 5.72
N ARG A 12 61.71 -32.64 7.05
CA ARG A 12 60.61 -32.42 8.01
C ARG A 12 60.01 -31.03 7.89
N MET A 13 60.81 -29.99 7.67
CA MET A 13 60.32 -28.61 7.50
C MET A 13 59.53 -28.44 6.20
N VAL A 14 59.99 -29.02 5.09
CA VAL A 14 59.29 -28.99 3.80
C VAL A 14 58.00 -29.79 3.87
N ALA A 15 58.03 -31.00 4.44
CA ALA A 15 56.83 -31.82 4.64
C ALA A 15 55.78 -31.13 5.52
N TYR A 16 56.20 -30.47 6.61
CA TYR A 16 55.32 -29.72 7.49
C TYR A 16 54.70 -28.50 6.80
N ASN A 17 55.48 -27.75 6.02
CA ASN A 17 54.98 -26.60 5.26
C ASN A 17 54.01 -27.03 4.15
N VAL A 18 54.28 -28.12 3.43
CA VAL A 18 53.36 -28.69 2.43
C VAL A 18 52.07 -29.16 3.10
N TYR A 19 52.14 -29.81 4.26
CA TYR A 19 50.96 -30.23 5.01
C TYR A 19 50.13 -29.03 5.49
N ARG A 20 50.78 -27.98 6.00
CA ARG A 20 50.12 -26.75 6.43
C ARG A 20 49.47 -26.01 5.26
N TYR A 21 50.14 -25.93 4.10
CA TYR A 21 49.57 -25.35 2.88
C TYR A 21 48.38 -26.16 2.38
N ARG A 22 48.46 -27.50 2.42
CA ARG A 22 47.36 -28.40 2.03
C ARG A 22 46.16 -28.27 2.96
N GLN A 23 46.38 -28.16 4.27
CA GLN A 23 45.33 -27.90 5.26
C GLN A 23 44.70 -26.51 5.07
N HIS A 24 45.49 -25.48 4.77
CA HIS A 24 44.99 -24.13 4.47
C HIS A 24 44.17 -24.10 3.18
N ILE A 25 44.60 -24.82 2.13
CA ILE A 25 43.85 -24.98 0.87
C ILE A 25 42.56 -25.78 1.08
N ILE A 26 42.59 -26.85 1.88
CA ILE A 26 41.38 -27.63 2.21
C ILE A 26 40.41 -26.79 3.05
N PHE A 27 40.90 -25.97 3.99
CA PHE A 27 40.09 -25.06 4.77
C PHE A 27 39.51 -23.94 3.91
N THR A 28 40.27 -23.31 3.01
CA THR A 28 39.74 -22.30 2.09
C THR A 28 38.78 -22.90 1.06
N PHE A 29 39.01 -24.12 0.56
CA PHE A 29 38.04 -24.84 -0.28
C PHE A 29 36.78 -25.25 0.49
N SER A 30 36.89 -25.59 1.77
CA SER A 30 35.74 -25.91 2.63
C SER A 30 34.92 -24.65 2.97
N VAL A 31 35.57 -23.50 3.14
CA VAL A 31 34.92 -22.19 3.33
C VAL A 31 34.32 -21.67 2.02
N LEU A 32 34.93 -21.93 0.86
CA LEU A 32 34.39 -21.57 -0.46
C LEU A 32 33.33 -22.56 -0.99
N LYS A 33 33.18 -23.71 -0.33
CA LYS A 33 32.09 -24.68 -0.57
C LYS A 33 31.04 -24.63 0.53
N VAL A 34 30.83 -23.45 1.13
CA VAL A 34 29.50 -23.08 1.67
C VAL A 34 28.61 -22.88 0.46
N ASN A 35 28.15 -24.02 -0.04
CA ASN A 35 27.21 -24.12 -1.13
C ASN A 35 25.94 -23.41 -0.66
N MET A 36 25.75 -22.18 -1.14
CA MET A 36 24.55 -21.35 -1.02
C MET A 36 23.36 -22.04 -1.68
N HIS A 37 22.98 -23.20 -1.15
CA HIS A 37 21.62 -23.64 -1.21
C HIS A 37 20.87 -22.57 -0.44
N LYS A 38 20.29 -21.61 -1.15
CA LYS A 38 19.17 -20.83 -0.63
C LYS A 38 18.18 -21.89 -0.19
N LYS A 39 18.21 -22.27 1.10
CA LYS A 39 17.09 -22.94 1.74
C LYS A 39 15.94 -22.01 1.47
N VAL A 40 15.09 -22.37 0.51
CA VAL A 40 13.82 -21.70 0.30
C VAL A 40 13.04 -22.04 1.55
N MET A 41 13.16 -21.18 2.55
CA MET A 41 12.43 -21.33 3.80
C MET A 41 10.97 -21.14 3.43
N PHE A 42 10.22 -22.23 3.52
CA PHE A 42 8.80 -22.24 3.24
C PHE A 42 8.08 -21.74 4.50
N PHE A 43 7.39 -20.61 4.37
CA PHE A 43 6.59 -20.02 5.43
C PHE A 43 5.11 -20.20 5.08
N PRO A 44 4.46 -21.29 5.53
CA PRO A 44 3.06 -21.57 5.20
C PRO A 44 2.11 -20.47 5.68
N GLY A 45 2.50 -19.73 6.72
CA GLY A 45 1.73 -18.63 7.28
C GLY A 45 2.03 -17.27 6.67
N LYS A 46 2.78 -17.19 5.55
CA LYS A 46 3.10 -15.91 4.94
C LYS A 46 1.85 -15.26 4.36
N VAL A 47 1.55 -14.04 4.79
CA VAL A 47 0.37 -13.30 4.34
C VAL A 47 0.76 -12.14 3.43
N LYS A 48 -0.06 -11.86 2.42
CA LYS A 48 0.06 -10.70 1.52
C LYS A 48 -1.12 -9.75 1.74
N VAL A 49 -0.90 -8.47 1.47
CA VAL A 49 -1.96 -7.47 1.46
C VAL A 49 -2.89 -7.72 0.28
N VAL A 50 -4.20 -7.74 0.52
CA VAL A 50 -5.22 -7.89 -0.52
C VAL A 50 -5.83 -6.53 -0.84
N PHE A 51 -5.28 -5.88 -1.85
CA PHE A 51 -5.76 -4.58 -2.30
C PHE A 51 -7.12 -4.67 -3.00
N ARG A 52 -8.06 -3.80 -2.61
CA ARG A 52 -9.33 -3.62 -3.33
C ARG A 52 -9.11 -2.75 -4.55
N LYS A 53 -9.47 -3.27 -5.73
CA LYS A 53 -9.34 -2.58 -7.02
C LYS A 53 -10.71 -2.33 -7.64
N GLY A 54 -10.85 -1.17 -8.26
CA GLY A 54 -12.05 -0.82 -9.03
C GLY A 54 -12.01 -1.40 -10.44
N PRO A 55 -13.05 -1.15 -11.25
CA PRO A 55 -13.16 -1.68 -12.61
C PRO A 55 -11.98 -1.29 -13.53
N LEU A 56 -11.37 -0.13 -13.28
CA LEU A 56 -10.20 0.38 -14.01
C LEU A 56 -8.86 -0.18 -13.49
N GLY A 57 -8.87 -1.10 -12.52
CA GLY A 57 -7.67 -1.71 -11.94
C GLY A 57 -6.94 -0.85 -10.90
N TYR A 58 -7.36 0.41 -10.69
CA TYR A 58 -6.85 1.28 -9.62
C TYR A 58 -7.41 0.89 -8.24
N LEU A 59 -6.68 1.25 -7.19
CA LEU A 59 -7.09 0.99 -5.81
C LEU A 59 -8.36 1.79 -5.44
N LEU A 60 -9.34 1.12 -4.83
CA LEU A 60 -10.55 1.74 -4.31
C LEU A 60 -10.25 2.52 -3.03
N GLN A 61 -10.52 3.83 -3.03
CA GLN A 61 -10.31 4.68 -1.85
C GLN A 61 -11.47 4.62 -0.85
N GLU A 62 -12.69 4.29 -1.29
CA GLU A 62 -13.86 4.24 -0.42
C GLU A 62 -13.71 3.17 0.68
N PRO A 63 -14.01 3.49 1.96
CA PRO A 63 -13.89 2.53 3.06
C PRO A 63 -14.82 1.32 2.87
N THR A 64 -14.39 0.14 3.33
CA THR A 64 -15.27 -1.04 3.48
C THR A 64 -16.41 -0.77 4.45
N ASP A 65 -17.42 -1.64 4.47
CA ASP A 65 -18.51 -1.55 5.46
C ASP A 65 -17.98 -1.68 6.90
N GLU A 66 -16.97 -2.54 7.14
CA GLU A 66 -16.28 -2.65 8.43
C GLU A 66 -15.61 -1.33 8.82
N ALA A 67 -14.84 -0.73 7.90
CA ALA A 67 -14.19 0.56 8.13
C ALA A 67 -15.19 1.70 8.30
N ARG A 68 -16.33 1.64 7.61
CA ARG A 68 -17.42 2.62 7.71
C ARG A 68 -18.14 2.54 9.04
N LEU A 69 -18.34 1.33 9.59
CA LEU A 69 -18.91 1.12 10.91
C LEU A 69 -18.10 1.85 11.98
N ILE A 70 -16.78 1.64 12.02
CA ILE A 70 -15.88 2.27 12.98
C ILE A 70 -15.81 3.78 12.75
N LYS A 71 -15.76 4.23 11.48
CA LYS A 71 -15.77 5.65 11.12
C LYS A 71 -17.02 6.36 11.62
N ASN A 72 -18.20 5.74 11.48
CA ASN A 72 -19.49 6.35 11.81
C ASN A 72 -19.87 6.22 13.28
N ASN A 73 -19.20 5.33 14.02
CA ASN A 73 -19.48 5.10 15.44
C ASN A 73 -18.21 5.29 16.30
N PRO A 74 -17.96 6.50 16.84
CA PRO A 74 -16.80 6.80 17.68
C PRO A 74 -16.69 5.95 18.95
N SER A 75 -17.76 5.29 19.41
CA SER A 75 -17.69 4.37 20.54
C SER A 75 -16.90 3.09 20.25
N LEU A 76 -16.73 2.74 18.97
CA LEU A 76 -15.95 1.59 18.51
C LEU A 76 -14.45 1.91 18.33
N GLN A 77 -14.05 3.17 18.53
CA GLN A 77 -12.65 3.58 18.36
C GLN A 77 -11.88 3.32 19.65
N ASP A 78 -10.72 2.67 19.55
CA ASP A 78 -9.88 2.39 20.69
C ASP A 78 -9.32 3.69 21.31
N LYS A 79 -9.51 3.83 22.63
CA LYS A 79 -9.03 4.97 23.44
C LYS A 79 -7.96 4.57 24.44
N SER A 80 -7.36 3.39 24.29
CA SER A 80 -6.32 2.92 25.22
C SER A 80 -5.07 3.80 25.15
N ALA A 81 -4.10 3.57 26.04
CA ALA A 81 -2.82 4.27 25.98
C ALA A 81 -2.02 3.88 24.71
N LEU A 82 -1.09 4.74 24.30
CA LEU A 82 -0.17 4.44 23.20
C LEU A 82 0.88 3.44 23.66
N MET A 83 1.18 2.46 22.81
CA MET A 83 2.25 1.51 23.04
C MET A 83 3.58 2.08 22.53
N LYS A 84 4.67 1.75 23.23
CA LYS A 84 6.04 2.00 22.75
C LYS A 84 6.31 1.18 21.49
N GLU A 85 7.12 1.71 20.59
CA GLU A 85 7.44 1.06 19.32
C GLU A 85 8.02 -0.35 19.49
N ASP A 86 8.90 -0.56 20.46
CA ASP A 86 9.48 -1.88 20.74
C ASP A 86 8.41 -2.91 21.11
N LEU A 87 7.39 -2.50 21.86
CA LEU A 87 6.28 -3.38 22.24
C LEU A 87 5.40 -3.70 21.03
N VAL A 88 5.10 -2.70 20.18
CA VAL A 88 4.37 -2.92 18.92
C VAL A 88 5.13 -3.91 18.03
N ARG A 89 6.46 -3.75 17.92
CA ARG A 89 7.33 -4.64 17.16
C ARG A 89 7.35 -6.06 17.72
N GLN A 90 7.47 -6.22 19.04
CA GLN A 90 7.48 -7.52 19.70
C GLN A 90 6.15 -8.25 19.53
N ASN A 91 5.02 -7.55 19.65
CA ASN A 91 3.70 -8.10 19.41
C ASN A 91 3.55 -8.57 17.96
N ALA A 92 3.95 -7.74 16.99
CA ALA A 92 3.94 -8.10 15.57
C ALA A 92 4.78 -9.36 15.28
N LEU A 93 6.00 -9.44 15.82
CA LEU A 93 6.87 -10.62 15.66
C LEU A 93 6.23 -11.88 16.25
N THR A 94 5.56 -11.77 17.40
CA THR A 94 4.84 -12.88 18.02
C THR A 94 3.70 -13.36 17.11
N VAL A 95 2.89 -12.45 16.57
CA VAL A 95 1.80 -12.78 15.64
C VAL A 95 2.33 -13.48 14.39
N VAL A 96 3.40 -12.94 13.76
CA VAL A 96 4.02 -13.56 12.58
C VAL A 96 4.50 -14.98 12.88
N ARG A 97 5.19 -15.19 14.01
CA ARG A 97 5.67 -16.51 14.41
C ARG A 97 4.53 -17.49 14.70
N GLN A 98 3.50 -17.05 15.43
CA GLN A 98 2.36 -17.89 15.80
C GLN A 98 1.61 -18.43 14.59
N ARG A 99 1.49 -17.64 13.52
CA ARG A 99 0.86 -18.12 12.27
C ARG A 99 1.79 -18.92 11.36
N GLY A 100 3.10 -19.02 11.66
CA GLY A 100 4.09 -19.67 10.80
C GLY A 100 4.57 -18.81 9.62
N GLY A 101 4.55 -17.48 9.77
CA GLY A 101 5.06 -16.52 8.79
C GLY A 101 6.56 -16.24 8.91
N ASP A 102 7.08 -15.36 8.05
CA ASP A 102 8.50 -15.01 8.00
C ASP A 102 8.82 -13.82 8.91
N ALA A 103 9.27 -14.10 10.14
CA ALA A 103 9.67 -13.05 11.09
C ALA A 103 10.96 -12.30 10.69
N SER A 104 11.69 -12.77 9.67
CA SER A 104 12.83 -12.05 9.09
C SER A 104 12.42 -11.09 7.97
N ASP A 105 11.24 -11.30 7.36
CA ASP A 105 10.65 -10.39 6.39
C ASP A 105 10.09 -9.16 7.09
N LYS A 106 10.84 -8.05 7.01
CA LYS A 106 10.47 -6.76 7.59
C LYS A 106 9.10 -6.28 7.10
N LYS A 107 8.74 -6.55 5.85
CA LYS A 107 7.45 -6.13 5.28
C LYS A 107 6.31 -6.95 5.88
N GLU A 108 6.51 -8.25 6.08
CA GLU A 108 5.52 -9.08 6.76
C GLU A 108 5.30 -8.65 8.22
N VAL A 109 6.38 -8.37 8.95
CA VAL A 109 6.33 -7.88 10.33
C VAL A 109 5.64 -6.52 10.42
N LEU A 110 5.98 -5.57 9.54
CA LEU A 110 5.30 -4.26 9.48
C LEU A 110 3.81 -4.40 9.21
N GLY A 111 3.37 -5.38 8.43
CA GLY A 111 1.95 -5.65 8.20
C GLY A 111 1.17 -5.95 9.48
N GLU A 112 1.83 -6.47 10.53
CA GLU A 112 1.24 -6.77 11.84
C GLU A 112 1.41 -5.66 12.88
N TYR A 113 2.08 -4.56 12.54
CA TYR A 113 2.12 -3.41 13.44
C TYR A 113 0.70 -2.89 13.64
N ILE A 114 0.33 -2.69 14.89
CA ILE A 114 -0.94 -2.10 15.27
C ILE A 114 -0.85 -0.58 15.20
N LEU A 115 -1.83 0.04 14.55
CA LEU A 115 -2.00 1.48 14.51
C LEU A 115 -2.11 2.04 15.92
N GLN A 116 -1.23 3.00 16.22
CA GLN A 116 -1.21 3.73 17.49
C GLN A 116 -1.85 5.13 17.36
N PHE A 117 -2.63 5.36 16.31
CA PHE A 117 -3.17 6.68 16.00
C PHE A 117 -4.50 6.59 15.24
N GLY A 118 -5.22 7.70 15.24
CA GLY A 118 -6.41 7.90 14.42
C GLY A 118 -7.60 7.00 14.79
N LYS A 119 -8.63 7.07 13.95
CA LYS A 119 -9.92 6.38 14.16
C LYS A 119 -9.86 4.85 14.04
N TYR A 120 -8.76 4.32 13.48
CA TYR A 120 -8.53 2.88 13.31
C TYR A 120 -7.42 2.37 14.22
N LYS A 121 -7.13 3.09 15.31
CA LYS A 121 -6.27 2.58 16.38
C LYS A 121 -6.78 1.21 16.83
N ASP A 122 -5.86 0.27 17.05
CA ASP A 122 -6.08 -1.18 17.27
C ASP A 122 -6.05 -2.07 16.01
N LYS A 123 -6.17 -1.51 14.81
CA LYS A 123 -6.07 -2.27 13.56
C LYS A 123 -4.63 -2.40 13.10
N SER A 124 -4.33 -3.48 12.40
CA SER A 124 -3.00 -3.66 11.82
C SER A 124 -2.78 -2.74 10.61
N PHE A 125 -1.52 -2.47 10.28
CA PHE A 125 -1.16 -1.73 9.08
C PHE A 125 -1.71 -2.41 7.83
N ARG A 126 -1.64 -3.75 7.77
CA ARG A 126 -2.27 -4.52 6.67
C ARG A 126 -3.77 -4.23 6.61
N TRP A 127 -4.48 -4.33 7.73
CA TRP A 127 -5.92 -4.11 7.76
C TRP A 127 -6.29 -2.75 7.16
N LEU A 128 -5.55 -1.68 7.49
CA LEU A 128 -5.84 -0.36 6.95
C LEU A 128 -5.66 -0.29 5.42
N LEU A 129 -4.60 -0.89 4.87
CA LEU A 129 -4.39 -0.92 3.42
C LEU A 129 -5.49 -1.68 2.66
N GLU A 130 -6.11 -2.68 3.30
CA GLU A 130 -7.19 -3.48 2.72
C GLU A 130 -8.55 -2.77 2.84
N ASN A 131 -8.74 -1.98 3.90
CA ASN A 131 -10.05 -1.49 4.31
C ASN A 131 -10.34 -0.01 4.04
N ASP A 132 -9.36 0.90 4.08
CA ASP A 132 -9.59 2.34 3.83
C ASP A 132 -8.36 2.99 3.17
N MET A 133 -8.32 2.91 1.84
CA MET A 133 -7.23 3.49 1.06
C MET A 133 -7.34 5.01 0.92
N GLY A 134 -8.54 5.58 1.02
CA GLY A 134 -8.72 7.02 1.09
C GLY A 134 -8.05 7.61 2.33
N TYR A 135 -8.20 6.96 3.48
CA TYR A 135 -7.53 7.39 4.70
C TYR A 135 -6.02 7.19 4.65
N THR A 136 -5.53 6.10 4.04
CA THR A 136 -4.10 5.91 3.79
C THR A 136 -3.51 7.06 2.97
N ILE A 137 -4.17 7.45 1.87
CA ILE A 137 -3.72 8.56 1.02
C ILE A 137 -3.77 9.90 1.76
N TYR A 138 -4.80 10.13 2.57
CA TYR A 138 -4.87 11.31 3.44
C TYR A 138 -3.66 11.38 4.38
N LEU A 139 -3.34 10.30 5.10
CA LEU A 139 -2.21 10.25 6.03
C LEU A 139 -0.87 10.52 5.34
N MET A 140 -0.66 9.94 4.15
CA MET A 140 0.57 10.16 3.38
C MET A 140 0.70 11.62 2.93
N LYS A 141 -0.40 12.24 2.45
CA LYS A 141 -0.43 13.65 2.07
C LYS A 141 -0.17 14.57 3.25
N THR A 142 -0.82 14.31 4.39
CA THR A 142 -0.63 15.08 5.62
C THR A 142 0.82 15.02 6.10
N LEU A 143 1.41 13.83 6.15
CA LEU A 143 2.81 13.66 6.55
C LEU A 143 3.76 14.45 5.63
N HIS A 144 3.55 14.36 4.32
CA HIS A 144 4.35 15.09 3.34
C HIS A 144 4.23 16.61 3.47
N GLN A 145 3.02 17.11 3.78
CA GLN A 145 2.79 18.54 4.02
C GLN A 145 3.47 19.03 5.30
N GLU A 146 3.42 18.24 6.38
CA GLU A 146 4.10 18.54 7.64
C GLU A 146 5.63 18.56 7.46
N GLU A 147 6.18 17.60 6.69
CA GLU A 147 7.59 17.57 6.29
C GLU A 147 7.99 18.81 5.48
N ALA A 148 7.17 19.20 4.50
CA ALA A 148 7.43 20.39 3.67
C ALA A 148 7.33 21.70 4.45
N ALA A 149 6.46 21.77 5.46
CA ALA A 149 6.30 22.93 6.33
C ALA A 149 7.43 23.07 7.38
N GLY A 150 8.31 22.07 7.50
CA GLY A 150 9.33 22.03 8.56
C GLY A 150 8.76 21.79 9.96
N ASP A 151 7.47 21.46 10.05
CA ASP A 151 6.75 21.16 11.31
C ASP A 151 6.86 19.67 11.69
N PHE A 152 7.82 18.97 11.07
CA PHE A 152 8.06 17.57 11.33
C PHE A 152 8.84 17.40 12.64
N MET A 153 8.12 17.52 13.76
CA MET A 153 8.62 17.08 15.05
C MET A 153 8.33 15.58 15.16
N ALA A 154 9.35 14.73 15.04
CA ALA A 154 9.25 13.28 15.23
C ALA A 154 9.04 12.90 16.71
N GLU A 155 8.27 13.69 17.46
CA GLU A 155 8.08 13.51 18.89
C GLU A 155 6.79 12.73 19.16
N GLY A 156 6.95 11.57 19.81
CA GLY A 156 5.85 10.75 20.30
C GLY A 156 5.64 9.44 19.53
N HIS A 157 5.26 8.40 20.26
CA HIS A 157 5.07 7.04 19.74
C HIS A 157 4.05 6.96 18.59
N SER A 158 3.02 7.81 18.60
CA SER A 158 2.04 7.95 17.52
C SER A 158 2.69 8.38 16.20
N LYS A 159 3.59 9.37 16.24
CA LYS A 159 4.28 9.89 15.05
C LYS A 159 5.25 8.85 14.48
N THR A 160 6.02 8.17 15.33
CA THR A 160 6.92 7.08 14.89
C THR A 160 6.15 5.92 14.25
N ASN A 161 4.98 5.58 14.81
CA ASN A 161 4.09 4.57 14.24
C ASN A 161 3.51 5.02 12.88
N LEU A 162 3.11 6.29 12.73
CA LEU A 162 2.68 6.87 11.45
C LEU A 162 3.78 6.83 10.39
N VAL A 163 5.00 7.22 10.72
CA VAL A 163 6.15 7.16 9.80
C VAL A 163 6.41 5.71 9.37
N SER A 164 6.34 4.77 10.31
CA SER A 164 6.48 3.33 10.00
C SER A 164 5.37 2.83 9.08
N PHE A 165 4.13 3.29 9.28
CA PHE A 165 3.00 2.97 8.41
C PHE A 165 3.21 3.51 6.99
N VAL A 166 3.63 4.77 6.85
CA VAL A 166 3.88 5.37 5.52
C VAL A 166 5.02 4.64 4.80
N ARG A 167 6.11 4.29 5.50
CA ARG A 167 7.18 3.45 4.96
C ARG A 167 6.68 2.07 4.51
N TYR A 168 5.78 1.46 5.27
CA TYR A 168 5.16 0.20 4.89
C TYR A 168 4.28 0.35 3.64
N ALA A 169 3.46 1.40 3.55
CA ALA A 169 2.61 1.67 2.39
C ALA A 169 3.44 1.90 1.11
N HIS A 170 4.51 2.70 1.17
CA HIS A 170 5.44 2.91 0.06
C HIS A 170 6.18 1.64 -0.40
N SER A 171 6.16 0.56 0.39
CA SER A 171 6.75 -0.72 -0.03
C SER A 171 5.92 -1.47 -1.08
N PHE A 172 4.76 -0.94 -1.50
CA PHE A 172 3.86 -1.53 -2.48
C PHE A 172 3.79 -0.68 -3.76
N GLN A 173 4.05 -1.30 -4.90
CA GLN A 173 4.01 -0.63 -6.20
C GLN A 173 2.60 -0.13 -6.56
N GLU A 174 1.56 -0.80 -6.06
CA GLU A 174 0.17 -0.39 -6.24
C GLU A 174 -0.11 0.99 -5.61
N ILE A 175 0.54 1.30 -4.49
CA ILE A 175 0.42 2.59 -3.80
C ILE A 175 1.10 3.69 -4.62
N GLU A 176 2.33 3.45 -5.09
CA GLU A 176 3.04 4.39 -5.98
C GLU A 176 2.25 4.70 -7.25
N SER A 177 1.66 3.65 -7.84
CA SER A 177 0.82 3.78 -9.04
C SER A 177 -0.39 4.67 -8.76
N LEU A 178 -1.06 4.49 -7.62
CA LEU A 178 -2.18 5.32 -7.20
C LEU A 178 -1.77 6.78 -6.97
N LEU A 179 -0.68 7.02 -6.24
CA LEU A 179 -0.17 8.36 -5.98
C LEU A 179 0.14 9.10 -7.27
N SER A 180 0.82 8.44 -8.22
CA SER A 180 1.11 9.02 -9.54
C SER A 180 -0.15 9.39 -10.31
N TYR A 181 -1.22 8.61 -10.19
CA TYR A 181 -2.50 8.85 -10.86
C TYR A 181 -3.25 10.03 -10.24
N VAL A 182 -3.31 10.06 -8.89
CA VAL A 182 -3.96 11.14 -8.13
C VAL A 182 -3.25 12.47 -8.34
N SER A 183 -1.91 12.50 -8.38
CA SER A 183 -1.14 13.72 -8.65
C SER A 183 -1.36 14.26 -10.06
N ARG A 184 -1.60 13.39 -11.05
CA ARG A 184 -1.94 13.78 -12.43
C ARG A 184 -3.39 14.24 -12.59
N THR A 185 -4.26 13.94 -11.61
CA THR A 185 -5.70 14.22 -11.68
C THR A 185 -6.22 14.83 -10.36
N PRO A 186 -5.88 16.09 -10.04
CA PRO A 186 -6.15 16.70 -8.74
C PRO A 186 -7.64 16.83 -8.36
N ALA A 187 -8.54 16.71 -9.34
CA ALA A 187 -9.99 16.83 -9.17
C ALA A 187 -10.72 15.49 -8.97
N ALA A 188 -10.01 14.35 -8.93
CA ALA A 188 -10.62 13.04 -8.74
C ALA A 188 -10.40 12.55 -7.29
N PRO A 189 -11.41 12.57 -6.40
CA PRO A 189 -11.46 11.51 -5.40
C PRO A 189 -11.51 10.19 -6.18
N ALA A 190 -10.96 9.08 -5.69
CA ALA A 190 -11.24 7.79 -6.32
C ALA A 190 -12.69 7.37 -6.02
N ALA A 191 -13.62 8.13 -6.57
CA ALA A 191 -14.86 7.63 -7.06
C ALA A 191 -14.53 6.89 -8.36
N SER A 192 -15.11 5.70 -8.48
CA SER A 192 -15.81 5.29 -9.70
C SER A 192 -15.91 6.44 -10.72
N SER A 193 -15.43 6.23 -11.95
CA SER A 193 -15.59 7.18 -13.07
C SER A 193 -16.89 8.00 -12.92
N GLU A 194 -16.91 9.30 -13.24
CA GLU A 194 -18.16 10.12 -13.21
C GLU A 194 -19.37 9.36 -13.80
N ASP A 195 -19.09 8.52 -14.80
CA ASP A 195 -20.00 7.58 -15.45
C ASP A 195 -20.69 6.55 -14.52
N GLU A 196 -20.04 6.08 -13.47
CA GLU A 196 -20.50 5.07 -12.52
C GLU A 196 -21.27 5.66 -11.32
N GLN A 197 -21.26 6.99 -11.16
CA GLN A 197 -22.00 7.65 -10.10
C GLN A 197 -23.51 7.39 -10.23
N LEU A 198 -24.18 7.04 -9.14
CA LEU A 198 -25.63 6.87 -9.13
C LEU A 198 -26.36 8.22 -9.15
N VAL A 199 -27.50 8.29 -9.83
CA VAL A 199 -28.38 9.47 -9.80
C VAL A 199 -28.80 9.77 -8.36
N GLY A 200 -29.22 8.73 -7.61
CA GLY A 200 -29.50 8.85 -6.18
C GLY A 200 -30.73 9.70 -5.83
N PHE A 201 -31.61 9.98 -6.79
CA PHE A 201 -32.92 10.63 -6.61
C PHE A 201 -33.89 10.25 -7.76
N GLY A 202 -35.19 10.43 -7.51
CA GLY A 202 -36.25 10.18 -8.50
C GLY A 202 -36.36 8.73 -8.99
N ALA A 203 -37.13 8.51 -10.06
CA ALA A 203 -37.40 7.18 -10.63
C ALA A 203 -36.13 6.45 -11.11
N ARG A 204 -35.03 7.18 -11.35
CA ARG A 204 -33.75 6.64 -11.82
C ARG A 204 -32.66 6.65 -10.75
N ALA A 205 -33.03 6.71 -9.47
CA ALA A 205 -32.07 6.78 -8.37
C ALA A 205 -30.99 5.68 -8.39
N LYS A 206 -31.34 4.48 -8.88
CA LYS A 206 -30.44 3.32 -9.00
C LYS A 206 -29.67 3.25 -10.33
N SER A 207 -29.93 4.14 -11.28
CA SER A 207 -29.19 4.21 -12.53
C SER A 207 -27.88 4.98 -12.33
N THR A 208 -26.84 4.57 -13.06
CA THR A 208 -25.59 5.33 -13.15
C THR A 208 -25.74 6.51 -14.11
N TRP A 209 -24.86 7.50 -14.00
CA TRP A 209 -24.85 8.67 -14.87
C TRP A 209 -24.57 8.29 -16.34
N GLN A 210 -23.72 7.29 -16.57
CA GLN A 210 -23.48 6.74 -17.90
C GLN A 210 -24.71 6.06 -18.48
N ASN A 211 -25.50 5.35 -17.66
CA ASN A 211 -26.76 4.77 -18.12
C ASN A 211 -27.76 5.87 -18.51
N ILE A 212 -27.80 6.99 -17.79
CA ILE A 212 -28.62 8.14 -18.21
C ILE A 212 -28.14 8.71 -19.54
N TRP A 213 -26.82 8.83 -19.75
CA TRP A 213 -26.26 9.33 -21.02
C TRP A 213 -26.52 8.37 -22.19
N LYS A 214 -26.31 7.06 -22.00
CA LYS A 214 -26.52 6.03 -23.02
C LYS A 214 -28.00 5.90 -23.41
N CYS A 215 -28.90 5.95 -22.44
CA CYS A 215 -30.34 5.81 -22.64
C CYS A 215 -31.08 7.15 -22.83
N ARG A 216 -30.37 8.24 -23.14
CA ARG A 216 -30.93 9.62 -23.20
C ARG A 216 -32.13 9.80 -24.13
N SER A 217 -32.35 8.88 -25.07
CA SER A 217 -33.54 8.84 -25.93
C SER A 217 -34.85 8.62 -25.16
N ASP A 218 -34.79 8.16 -23.90
CA ASP A 218 -35.95 7.98 -23.02
C ASP A 218 -36.50 9.31 -22.44
N GLY A 219 -35.86 10.45 -22.73
CA GLY A 219 -36.29 11.78 -22.31
C GLY A 219 -35.87 12.18 -20.89
N TYR A 220 -35.32 11.27 -20.08
CA TYR A 220 -34.90 11.58 -18.71
C TYR A 220 -33.73 12.57 -18.67
N ALA A 221 -32.76 12.42 -19.58
CA ALA A 221 -31.64 13.35 -19.69
C ALA A 221 -32.11 14.77 -20.06
N SER A 222 -33.07 14.89 -20.99
CA SER A 222 -33.65 16.17 -21.41
C SER A 222 -34.39 16.86 -20.26
N PHE A 223 -35.14 16.09 -19.45
CA PHE A 223 -35.78 16.59 -18.24
C PHE A 223 -34.75 17.19 -17.25
N VAL A 224 -33.65 16.46 -16.97
CA VAL A 224 -32.61 16.93 -16.06
C VAL A 224 -31.90 18.18 -16.61
N LEU A 225 -31.66 18.25 -17.92
CA LEU A 225 -31.04 19.41 -18.56
C LEU A 225 -31.93 20.67 -18.52
N GLY A 226 -33.25 20.50 -18.58
CA GLY A 226 -34.23 21.59 -18.51
C GLY A 226 -34.64 22.02 -17.09
N ALA A 227 -34.29 21.24 -16.07
CA ALA A 227 -34.71 21.52 -14.70
C ALA A 227 -33.88 22.65 -14.04
N SER A 228 -34.56 23.53 -13.29
CA SER A 228 -33.88 24.49 -12.41
C SER A 228 -33.23 23.77 -11.25
N CYS A 229 -31.91 23.91 -11.10
CA CYS A 229 -31.13 23.18 -10.09
C CYS A 229 -30.48 24.13 -9.09
N VAL A 230 -30.62 23.85 -7.80
CA VAL A 230 -29.84 24.53 -6.75
C VAL A 230 -28.39 24.04 -6.79
N GLN A 231 -27.44 24.96 -6.77
CA GLN A 231 -26.01 24.65 -6.83
C GLN A 231 -25.60 23.67 -5.72
N GLY A 232 -24.74 22.71 -6.05
CA GLY A 232 -24.26 21.69 -5.11
C GLY A 232 -25.18 20.49 -4.90
N THR A 233 -26.45 20.53 -5.34
CA THR A 233 -27.37 19.39 -5.26
C THR A 233 -26.96 18.24 -6.20
N ARG A 234 -27.45 17.02 -5.91
CA ARG A 234 -27.22 15.85 -6.80
C ARG A 234 -27.75 16.08 -8.21
N MET A 235 -28.88 16.78 -8.35
CA MET A 235 -29.45 17.11 -9.65
C MET A 235 -28.58 18.11 -10.42
N HIS A 236 -28.05 19.14 -9.75
CA HIS A 236 -27.09 20.07 -10.35
C HIS A 236 -25.83 19.37 -10.85
N LYS A 237 -25.29 18.42 -10.07
CA LYS A 237 -24.11 17.64 -10.46
C LYS A 237 -24.36 16.74 -11.67
N LEU A 238 -25.49 16.02 -11.70
CA LEU A 238 -25.88 15.22 -12.87
C LEU A 238 -26.09 16.11 -14.11
N GLN A 239 -26.68 17.29 -13.95
CA GLN A 239 -26.87 18.26 -15.03
C GLN A 239 -25.54 18.72 -15.63
N GLN A 240 -24.53 19.01 -14.79
CA GLN A 240 -23.18 19.36 -15.26
C GLN A 240 -22.52 18.23 -16.05
N TYR A 241 -22.63 16.99 -15.56
CA TYR A 241 -22.13 15.80 -16.26
C TYR A 241 -22.73 15.66 -17.66
N LEU A 242 -24.06 15.80 -17.79
CA LEU A 242 -24.74 15.67 -19.09
C LEU A 242 -24.33 16.77 -20.08
N ARG A 243 -24.16 18.02 -19.63
CA ARG A 243 -23.65 19.12 -20.47
C ARG A 243 -22.24 18.87 -20.98
N LYS A 244 -21.36 18.39 -20.09
CA LYS A 244 -19.98 18.02 -20.44
C LYS A 244 -19.95 16.92 -21.51
N LYS A 245 -20.82 15.91 -21.42
CA LYS A 245 -20.93 14.85 -22.43
C LYS A 245 -21.48 15.35 -23.77
N GLN A 246 -22.40 16.32 -23.77
CA GLN A 246 -22.85 16.99 -25.01
C GLN A 246 -21.71 17.71 -25.71
N GLN A 247 -20.96 18.52 -24.96
CA GLN A 247 -19.79 19.25 -25.49
C GLN A 247 -18.74 18.30 -26.06
N GLN A 248 -18.41 17.22 -25.34
CA GLN A 248 -17.46 16.20 -25.81
C GLN A 248 -17.95 15.48 -27.07
N GLN A 249 -19.25 15.24 -27.19
CA GLN A 249 -19.82 14.63 -28.39
C GLN A 249 -19.78 15.60 -29.58
N GLU A 250 -20.05 16.88 -29.36
CA GLU A 250 -20.00 17.93 -30.39
C GLU A 250 -18.56 18.19 -30.87
N GLU A 251 -17.58 18.22 -29.96
CA GLU A 251 -16.16 18.33 -30.28
C GLU A 251 -15.64 17.14 -31.11
N LEU A 252 -16.17 15.93 -30.87
CA LEU A 252 -15.81 14.73 -31.64
C LEU A 252 -16.42 14.73 -33.04
N ILE A 253 -17.54 15.42 -33.25
CA ILE A 253 -18.23 15.54 -34.54
C ILE A 253 -17.62 16.67 -35.39
N CYS A 254 -16.96 17.66 -34.77
CA CYS A 254 -16.41 18.84 -35.44
C CYS A 254 -14.92 18.72 -35.84
N MET A 255 -14.31 17.53 -35.75
CA MET A 255 -12.95 17.33 -36.26
C MET A 255 -12.96 17.39 -37.81
N PRO A 256 -12.19 18.29 -38.44
CA PRO A 256 -12.13 18.34 -39.90
C PRO A 256 -11.47 17.06 -40.44
N VAL A 257 -12.16 16.40 -41.36
CA VAL A 257 -11.57 15.35 -42.19
C VAL A 257 -10.44 16.01 -42.99
N SER A 258 -9.19 15.68 -42.65
CA SER A 258 -8.01 16.05 -43.44
C SER A 258 -7.88 15.15 -44.67
#